data_AF-K3X3N7-F1
#
_entry.id   AF-K3X3N7-F1
#
_cell.length_a   1.000
_cell.length_b   1.000
_cell.length_c   1.000
_cell.angle_alpha   90.00
_cell.angle_beta   90.00
_cell.angle_gamma   90.00
#
_symmetry.space_group_name_H-M   'P 1'
#
loop_
_entity.id
_entity.type
_entity.pdbx_description
1 polymer ?
#
loop_
_entity_poly.entity_id
_entity_poly.type
_entity_poly.pdbx_seq_one_letter_code
_entity_poly.pdbx_strand_id
1 'polypeptide(L)'
;MDVPVSWNYNVSHHGTVVVIVAHPHALVGVDIMQVSERPNAKTTSIGGFFRAFESYFNANEWDCIRCSSDANEQYERFYRLWSLKEAYIKAVGIGLGFSLLRAEFFFDERDAQWHLRLDGEIARAWRFDSTFVDATHIVSVAYGPLDAMWKPETSSIFPASLNVAKAGTQPNHNDEGTSAAAWVKRDLADLIAHTP
;
A
#
# COMPACT_ATOMS: atom_id res chain seq x y z
N MET A 1 -4.38 -28.81 12.43
CA MET A 1 -4.84 -27.41 12.52
C MET A 1 -5.35 -27.06 11.14
N ASP A 2 -6.66 -26.86 11.02
CA ASP A 2 -7.26 -26.46 9.75
C ASP A 2 -6.99 -24.96 9.55
N VAL A 3 -6.13 -24.62 8.59
CA VAL A 3 -5.95 -23.24 8.16
C VAL A 3 -7.25 -22.81 7.50
N PRO A 4 -7.90 -21.70 7.93
CA PRO A 4 -9.08 -21.20 7.26
C PRO A 4 -8.80 -21.03 5.77
N VAL A 5 -9.74 -21.45 4.92
CA VAL A 5 -9.61 -21.38 3.44
C VAL A 5 -9.40 -19.94 2.93
N SER A 6 -9.53 -18.94 3.81
CA SER A 6 -9.42 -17.51 3.58
C SER A 6 -8.12 -16.85 4.09
N TRP A 7 -7.18 -17.61 4.66
CA TRP A 7 -5.92 -17.04 5.16
C TRP A 7 -4.97 -16.63 4.04
N ASN A 8 -4.32 -15.47 4.18
CA ASN A 8 -3.29 -14.99 3.26
C ASN A 8 -2.24 -14.12 3.97
N TYR A 9 -1.12 -13.89 3.27
CA TYR A 9 -0.01 -13.05 3.76
C TYR A 9 0.60 -12.25 2.61
N ASN A 10 1.31 -11.18 2.97
CA ASN A 10 2.11 -10.38 2.04
C ASN A 10 3.42 -9.94 2.70
N VAL A 11 4.44 -9.69 1.89
CA VAL A 11 5.79 -9.33 2.35
C VAL A 11 6.32 -8.16 1.53
N SER A 12 7.04 -7.26 2.20
CA SER A 12 7.85 -6.23 1.55
C SER A 12 9.16 -6.05 2.29
N HIS A 13 10.16 -5.48 1.61
CA HIS A 13 11.42 -5.12 2.23
C HIS A 13 11.97 -3.85 1.59
N HIS A 14 12.64 -3.02 2.37
CA HIS A 14 13.41 -1.89 1.88
C HIS A 14 14.45 -1.49 2.93
N GLY A 15 15.64 -1.09 2.48
CA GLY A 15 16.77 -0.86 3.37
C GLY A 15 17.14 -2.13 4.14
N THR A 16 17.12 -2.03 5.47
CA THR A 16 17.46 -3.13 6.38
C THR A 16 16.25 -3.81 7.01
N VAL A 17 15.03 -3.50 6.55
CA VAL A 17 13.79 -3.96 7.19
C VAL A 17 13.00 -4.84 6.23
N VAL A 18 12.53 -5.98 6.74
CA VAL A 18 11.53 -6.84 6.11
C VAL A 18 10.25 -6.76 6.93
N VAL A 19 9.12 -6.58 6.28
CA VAL A 19 7.79 -6.57 6.90
C VAL A 19 6.94 -7.67 6.33
N ILE A 20 6.20 -8.35 7.20
CA ILE A 20 5.26 -9.41 6.84
C ILE A 20 3.94 -9.07 7.51
N VAL A 21 2.86 -9.10 6.74
CA VAL A 21 1.48 -9.03 7.24
C VAL A 21 0.77 -10.33 6.88
N ALA A 22 -0.09 -10.82 7.76
CA ALA A 22 -0.96 -11.95 7.49
C ALA A 22 -2.35 -11.70 8.09
N HIS A 23 -3.39 -12.20 7.44
CA HIS A 23 -4.76 -12.03 7.93
C HIS A 23 -5.63 -13.26 7.58
N PRO A 24 -6.49 -13.72 8.50
CA PRO A 24 -7.29 -14.92 8.29
C PRO A 24 -8.52 -14.71 7.38
N HIS A 25 -9.02 -13.47 7.23
CA HIS A 25 -10.33 -13.20 6.61
C HIS A 25 -10.37 -12.02 5.64
N ALA A 26 -9.26 -11.30 5.46
CA ALA A 26 -9.19 -10.10 4.63
C ALA A 26 -7.96 -10.22 3.75
N LEU A 27 -8.08 -9.77 2.51
CA LEU A 27 -6.94 -9.69 1.60
C LEU A 27 -5.97 -8.65 2.13
N VAL A 28 -4.68 -8.99 2.24
CA VAL A 28 -3.67 -8.08 2.75
C VAL A 28 -2.55 -7.84 1.75
N GLY A 29 -2.09 -6.60 1.71
CA GLY A 29 -0.88 -6.18 1.02
C GLY A 29 -0.08 -5.25 1.91
N VAL A 30 1.25 -5.34 1.84
CA VAL A 30 2.15 -4.49 2.63
C VAL A 30 3.24 -3.92 1.74
N ASP A 31 3.59 -2.67 2.00
CA ASP A 31 4.79 -2.06 1.45
C ASP A 31 5.55 -1.28 2.52
N ILE A 32 6.87 -1.21 2.38
CA ILE A 32 7.75 -0.47 3.29
C ILE A 32 8.69 0.41 2.48
N MET A 33 8.84 1.65 2.93
CA MET A 33 9.73 2.62 2.29
C MET A 33 10.67 3.31 3.29
N GLN A 34 11.96 3.30 2.98
CA GLN A 34 12.98 4.07 3.71
C GLN A 34 13.00 5.51 3.21
N VAL A 35 12.42 6.45 3.96
CA VAL A 35 12.26 7.87 3.55
C VAL A 35 13.56 8.67 3.58
N SER A 36 14.60 8.14 4.22
CA SER A 36 15.93 8.73 4.23
C SER A 36 16.71 8.45 2.94
N GLU A 37 16.32 7.44 2.16
CA GLU A 37 16.95 7.17 0.87
C GLU A 37 16.49 8.23 -0.13
N ARG A 38 17.46 8.87 -0.79
CA ARG A 38 17.19 9.99 -1.69
C ARG A 38 18.11 9.95 -2.90
N PRO A 39 17.66 10.50 -4.04
CA PRO A 39 18.55 10.79 -5.15
C PRO A 39 19.73 11.64 -4.70
N ASN A 40 20.89 11.42 -5.31
CA ASN A 40 22.05 12.26 -5.04
C ASN A 40 21.74 13.71 -5.42
N ALA A 41 21.68 14.59 -4.43
CA ALA A 41 21.30 16.00 -4.61
C ALA A 41 22.25 16.77 -5.54
N LYS A 42 23.48 16.27 -5.75
CA LYS A 42 24.44 16.87 -6.71
C LYS A 42 24.08 16.56 -8.17
N THR A 43 23.36 15.47 -8.43
CA THR A 43 23.03 15.01 -9.79
C THR A 43 21.57 15.20 -10.13
N THR A 44 20.68 15.15 -9.13
CA THR A 44 19.24 15.11 -9.35
C THR A 44 18.54 16.03 -8.35
N SER A 45 17.88 17.07 -8.87
CA SER A 45 17.00 17.91 -8.04
C SER A 45 15.72 17.16 -7.68
N ILE A 46 15.06 17.58 -6.61
CA ILE A 46 13.76 17.00 -6.21
C ILE A 46 12.72 17.06 -7.34
N GLY A 47 12.65 18.18 -8.06
CA GLY A 47 11.77 18.29 -9.23
C GLY A 47 12.17 17.35 -10.37
N GLY A 48 13.47 17.11 -10.57
CA GLY A 48 13.97 16.12 -11.54
C GLY A 48 13.58 14.70 -11.17
N PHE A 49 13.69 14.37 -9.88
CA PHE A 49 13.22 13.09 -9.34
C PHE A 49 11.71 12.93 -9.50
N PHE A 50 10.90 13.89 -9.05
CA PHE A 50 9.44 13.81 -9.14
C PHE A 50 8.92 13.72 -10.56
N ARG A 51 9.57 14.38 -11.53
CA ARG A 51 9.22 14.23 -12.96
C ARG A 51 9.29 12.78 -13.45
N ALA A 52 10.21 11.97 -12.93
CA ALA A 52 10.32 10.56 -13.30
C ALA A 52 9.11 9.72 -12.85
N PHE A 53 8.30 10.23 -11.93
CA PHE A 53 7.14 9.54 -11.35
C PHE A 53 5.80 10.19 -11.73
N GLU A 54 5.79 11.21 -12.58
CA GLU A 54 4.58 12.00 -12.89
C GLU A 54 3.40 11.13 -13.37
N SER A 55 3.69 10.05 -14.10
CA SER A 55 2.70 9.11 -14.62
C SER A 55 2.12 8.13 -13.58
N TYR A 56 2.54 8.20 -12.32
CA TYR A 56 2.11 7.26 -11.26
C TYR A 56 1.22 7.90 -10.19
N PHE A 57 1.15 9.22 -10.14
CA PHE A 57 0.33 9.97 -9.18
C PHE A 57 -0.66 10.89 -9.89
N ASN A 58 -1.84 11.00 -9.30
CA ASN A 58 -2.89 11.92 -9.72
C ASN A 58 -2.54 13.37 -9.35
N ALA A 59 -3.26 14.33 -9.94
CA ALA A 59 -3.05 15.75 -9.68
C ALA A 59 -3.17 16.10 -8.19
N ASN A 60 -4.22 15.63 -7.52
CA ASN A 60 -4.42 15.90 -6.09
C ASN A 60 -3.33 15.25 -5.21
N GLU A 61 -2.81 14.09 -5.61
CA GLU A 61 -1.68 13.44 -4.92
C GLU A 61 -0.41 14.28 -5.09
N TRP A 62 -0.15 14.80 -6.30
CA TRP A 62 0.96 15.72 -6.52
C TRP A 62 0.82 17.03 -5.75
N ASP A 63 -0.38 17.58 -5.65
CA ASP A 63 -0.65 18.76 -4.84
C ASP A 63 -0.35 18.48 -3.37
N CYS A 64 -0.77 17.33 -2.85
CA CYS A 64 -0.43 16.88 -1.50
C CYS A 64 1.09 16.77 -1.31
N ILE A 65 1.79 16.09 -2.23
CA ILE A 65 3.25 15.91 -2.19
C ILE A 65 3.95 17.27 -2.18
N ARG A 66 3.51 18.21 -3.01
CA ARG A 66 4.21 19.49 -3.26
C ARG A 66 3.73 20.65 -2.39
N CYS A 67 2.70 20.47 -1.56
CA CYS A 67 2.17 21.59 -0.76
C CYS A 67 3.07 22.03 0.40
N SER A 68 4.17 21.32 0.70
CA SER A 68 5.20 21.78 1.63
C SER A 68 6.37 22.44 0.89
N SER A 69 6.95 23.49 1.49
CA SER A 69 8.23 24.05 1.02
C SER A 69 9.45 23.26 1.50
N ASP A 70 9.31 22.37 2.49
CA ASP A 70 10.41 21.52 2.95
C ASP A 70 10.54 20.28 2.06
N ALA A 71 11.71 20.12 1.45
CA ALA A 71 12.03 18.95 0.63
C ALA A 71 11.90 17.63 1.42
N ASN A 72 12.22 17.62 2.73
CA ASN A 72 12.06 16.43 3.56
C ASN A 72 10.60 15.98 3.63
N GLU A 73 9.70 16.92 3.89
CA GLU A 73 8.27 16.65 3.96
C GLU A 73 7.72 16.23 2.58
N GLN A 74 8.20 16.84 1.50
CA GLN A 74 7.81 16.42 0.15
C GLN A 74 8.22 14.97 -0.14
N TYR A 75 9.46 14.57 0.18
CA TYR A 75 9.90 13.19 0.04
C TYR A 75 9.10 12.23 0.93
N GLU A 76 8.84 12.60 2.18
CA GLU A 76 8.04 11.78 3.09
C GLU A 76 6.65 11.51 2.51
N ARG A 77 5.95 12.55 2.04
CA ARG A 77 4.62 12.42 1.42
C ARG A 77 4.66 11.58 0.16
N PHE A 78 5.68 11.78 -0.68
CA PHE A 78 5.91 10.97 -1.88
C PHE A 78 6.04 9.48 -1.53
N TYR A 79 6.95 9.14 -0.62
CA TYR A 79 7.19 7.74 -0.24
C TYR A 79 5.98 7.12 0.47
N ARG A 80 5.24 7.90 1.26
CA ARG A 80 4.01 7.44 1.90
C ARG A 80 2.93 7.09 0.88
N LEU A 81 2.63 7.99 -0.05
CA LEU A 81 1.64 7.75 -1.11
C LEU A 81 2.07 6.63 -2.05
N TRP A 82 3.37 6.54 -2.38
CA TRP A 82 3.92 5.41 -3.13
C TRP A 82 3.68 4.09 -2.40
N SER A 83 4.00 4.05 -1.10
CA SER A 83 3.85 2.85 -0.28
C SER A 83 2.38 2.40 -0.16
N LEU A 84 1.43 3.34 -0.05
CA LEU A 84 -0.01 3.03 -0.08
C LEU A 84 -0.45 2.39 -1.41
N LYS A 85 0.00 2.96 -2.53
CA LYS A 85 -0.29 2.42 -3.87
C LYS A 85 0.28 1.01 -4.05
N GLU A 86 1.53 0.80 -3.65
CA GLU A 86 2.19 -0.51 -3.72
C GLU A 86 1.52 -1.54 -2.81
N ALA A 87 1.15 -1.15 -1.58
CA ALA A 87 0.41 -2.03 -0.67
C ALA A 87 -0.92 -2.49 -1.29
N TYR A 88 -1.66 -1.58 -1.93
CA TYR A 88 -2.87 -1.94 -2.69
C TYR A 88 -2.58 -2.89 -3.85
N ILE A 89 -1.62 -2.57 -4.72
CA ILE A 89 -1.27 -3.45 -5.87
C ILE A 89 -0.88 -4.85 -5.40
N LYS A 90 -0.07 -4.93 -4.34
CA LYS A 90 0.39 -6.19 -3.77
C LYS A 90 -0.75 -7.00 -3.15
N ALA A 91 -1.73 -6.33 -2.52
CA ALA A 91 -2.93 -6.99 -2.01
C ALA A 91 -3.72 -7.62 -3.16
N VAL A 92 -4.00 -6.86 -4.23
CA VAL A 92 -4.80 -7.33 -5.36
C VAL A 92 -4.03 -8.36 -6.20
N GLY A 93 -2.69 -8.31 -6.24
CA GLY A 93 -1.86 -9.30 -6.95
C GLY A 93 -1.78 -9.10 -8.47
N ILE A 94 -2.10 -7.89 -8.95
CA ILE A 94 -2.12 -7.51 -10.38
C ILE A 94 -0.74 -7.24 -10.98
N GLY A 95 0.28 -7.05 -10.14
CA GLY A 95 1.65 -6.75 -10.57
C GLY A 95 1.76 -5.45 -11.39
N LEU A 96 2.81 -5.37 -12.23
CA LEU A 96 3.20 -4.17 -12.98
C LEU A 96 2.21 -3.74 -14.08
N GLY A 97 1.19 -4.55 -14.39
CA GLY A 97 0.20 -4.26 -15.43
C GLY A 97 -0.89 -3.27 -15.00
N PHE A 98 -0.93 -2.87 -13.73
CA PHE A 98 -1.91 -1.92 -13.22
C PHE A 98 -1.49 -0.48 -13.46
N SER A 99 -2.38 0.31 -14.06
CA SER A 99 -2.19 1.75 -14.16
C SER A 99 -2.41 2.38 -12.78
N LEU A 100 -1.31 2.83 -12.17
CA LEU A 100 -1.30 3.49 -10.85
C LEU A 100 -2.16 4.76 -10.77
N LEU A 101 -2.48 5.39 -11.91
CA LEU A 101 -3.37 6.56 -11.95
C LEU A 101 -4.81 6.21 -11.62
N ARG A 102 -5.23 4.95 -11.80
CA ARG A 102 -6.58 4.49 -11.43
C ARG A 102 -6.83 4.51 -9.93
N ALA A 103 -5.76 4.39 -9.13
CA ALA A 103 -5.82 4.38 -7.68
C ALA A 103 -5.34 5.72 -7.14
N GLU A 104 -6.24 6.56 -6.68
CA GLU A 104 -5.93 7.85 -6.07
C GLU A 104 -6.10 7.75 -4.54
N PHE A 105 -5.03 8.04 -3.80
CA PHE A 105 -5.07 8.09 -2.35
C PHE A 105 -5.21 9.51 -1.84
N PHE A 106 -5.97 9.67 -0.76
CA PHE A 106 -6.05 10.91 0.00
C PHE A 106 -6.28 10.60 1.48
N PHE A 107 -5.82 11.50 2.34
CA PHE A 107 -6.08 11.43 3.78
C PHE A 107 -7.28 12.30 4.13
N ASP A 108 -8.23 11.76 4.88
CA ASP A 108 -9.39 12.51 5.37
C ASP A 108 -9.20 12.85 6.84
N GLU A 109 -8.94 14.12 7.13
CA GLU A 109 -8.73 14.63 8.49
C GLU A 109 -9.95 14.44 9.41
N ARG A 110 -11.14 14.23 8.85
CA ARG A 110 -12.39 14.09 9.64
C ARG A 110 -12.48 12.74 10.35
N ASP A 111 -11.97 11.69 9.72
CA ASP A 111 -11.90 10.34 10.30
C ASP A 111 -10.46 9.87 10.58
N ALA A 112 -9.46 10.69 10.22
CA ALA A 112 -8.04 10.40 10.34
C ALA A 112 -7.65 9.10 9.62
N GLN A 113 -8.25 8.84 8.46
CA GLN A 113 -7.99 7.63 7.67
C GLN A 113 -7.48 7.94 6.26
N TRP A 114 -6.75 6.98 5.71
CA TRP A 114 -6.42 6.95 4.29
C TRP A 114 -7.57 6.32 3.50
N HIS A 115 -8.00 7.02 2.46
CA HIS A 115 -9.04 6.56 1.54
C HIS A 115 -8.45 6.34 0.15
N LEU A 116 -9.00 5.35 -0.54
CA LEU A 116 -8.70 5.04 -1.92
C LEU A 116 -9.90 5.43 -2.79
N ARG A 117 -9.66 6.18 -3.85
CA ARG A 117 -10.57 6.37 -4.96
C ARG A 117 -10.10 5.54 -6.15
N LEU A 118 -10.91 4.58 -6.58
CA LEU A 118 -10.67 3.75 -7.76
C LEU A 118 -11.53 4.25 -8.92
N ASP A 119 -10.89 4.67 -10.01
CA ASP A 119 -11.56 5.17 -11.22
C ASP A 119 -12.62 6.26 -10.93
N GLY A 120 -12.34 7.14 -9.96
CA GLY A 120 -13.26 8.21 -9.56
C GLY A 120 -14.20 7.89 -8.39
N GLU A 121 -14.31 6.63 -7.97
CA GLU A 121 -15.24 6.19 -6.91
C GLU A 121 -14.52 5.79 -5.62
N ILE A 122 -15.07 6.16 -4.46
CA ILE A 122 -14.47 5.79 -3.16
C ILE A 122 -14.61 4.27 -2.95
N ALA A 123 -13.48 3.59 -2.80
CA ALA A 123 -13.38 2.15 -2.59
C ALA A 123 -13.60 1.78 -1.11
N ARG A 124 -14.83 1.95 -0.61
CA ARG A 124 -15.19 1.82 0.83
C ARG A 124 -14.90 0.45 1.46
N ALA A 125 -14.78 -0.60 0.65
CA ALA A 125 -14.44 -1.94 1.12
C ALA A 125 -12.94 -2.09 1.48
N TRP A 126 -12.13 -1.08 1.16
CA TRP A 126 -10.71 -1.04 1.47
C TRP A 126 -10.42 -0.16 2.68
N ARG A 127 -9.49 -0.61 3.51
CA ARG A 127 -8.92 0.15 4.63
C ARG A 127 -7.40 0.17 4.49
N PHE A 128 -6.80 1.28 4.89
CA PHE A 128 -5.35 1.47 4.80
C PHE A 128 -4.78 2.04 6.08
N ASP A 129 -3.71 1.42 6.56
CA ASP A 129 -2.88 1.93 7.64
C ASP A 129 -1.53 2.37 7.05
N SER A 130 -1.01 3.51 7.50
CA SER A 130 0.33 3.97 7.12
C SER A 130 1.03 4.59 8.33
N THR A 131 2.07 3.92 8.82
CA THR A 131 2.75 4.28 10.08
C THR A 131 4.25 4.22 9.93
N PHE A 132 4.96 5.06 10.68
CA PHE A 132 6.40 4.88 10.89
C PHE A 132 6.65 3.69 11.83
N VAL A 133 7.52 2.77 11.42
CA VAL A 133 7.96 1.64 12.27
C VAL A 133 9.29 1.92 12.97
N ASP A 134 10.03 2.91 12.49
CA ASP A 134 11.16 3.56 13.13
C ASP A 134 11.33 4.98 12.58
N ALA A 135 12.46 5.64 12.84
CA ALA A 135 12.70 7.02 12.43
C ALA A 135 12.82 7.22 10.91
N THR A 136 13.03 6.15 10.12
CA THR A 136 13.31 6.26 8.69
C THR A 136 12.45 5.37 7.81
N HIS A 137 11.63 4.48 8.36
CA HIS A 137 10.79 3.57 7.58
C HIS A 137 9.31 3.82 7.81
N ILE A 138 8.59 4.05 6.71
CA ILE A 138 7.13 4.05 6.68
C ILE A 138 6.66 2.69 6.16
N VAL A 139 5.66 2.12 6.82
CA VAL A 139 4.97 0.91 6.36
C VAL A 139 3.52 1.24 6.08
N SER A 140 3.05 0.84 4.90
CA SER A 140 1.65 0.91 4.52
C SER A 140 1.06 -0.48 4.39
N VAL A 141 -0.15 -0.67 4.91
CA VAL A 141 -0.89 -1.93 4.86
C VAL A 141 -2.25 -1.67 4.22
N ALA A 142 -2.59 -2.48 3.22
CA ALA A 142 -3.91 -2.51 2.61
C ALA A 142 -4.69 -3.70 3.13
N TYR A 143 -5.94 -3.48 3.52
CA TYR A 143 -6.92 -4.51 3.87
C TYR A 143 -8.09 -4.38 2.91
N GLY A 144 -8.46 -5.48 2.25
CA GLY A 144 -9.53 -5.50 1.27
C GLY A 144 -10.33 -6.80 1.27
N PRO A 145 -11.40 -6.85 0.46
CA PRO A 145 -12.20 -8.05 0.33
C PRO A 145 -11.42 -9.13 -0.46
N LEU A 146 -11.57 -10.39 -0.07
CA LEU A 146 -10.83 -11.52 -0.67
C LEU A 146 -11.15 -11.73 -2.16
N ASP A 147 -12.33 -11.30 -2.61
CA ASP A 147 -12.75 -11.38 -4.00
C ASP A 147 -12.10 -10.31 -4.90
N ALA A 148 -11.46 -9.29 -4.33
CA ALA A 148 -10.68 -8.32 -5.08
C ALA A 148 -9.35 -8.90 -5.59
N MET A 149 -8.88 -10.03 -5.03
CA MET A 149 -7.67 -10.70 -5.51
C MET A 149 -7.82 -11.04 -6.99
N TRP A 150 -6.85 -10.60 -7.78
CA TRP A 150 -6.81 -10.84 -9.21
C TRP A 150 -6.71 -12.34 -9.51
N LYS A 151 -7.44 -12.77 -10.55
CA LYS A 151 -7.49 -14.17 -10.98
C LYS A 151 -6.98 -14.31 -12.41
N PRO A 152 -6.01 -15.19 -12.68
CA PRO A 152 -5.49 -15.42 -14.03
C PRO A 152 -6.58 -15.83 -15.04
N GLU A 153 -7.62 -16.54 -14.60
CA GLU A 153 -8.74 -16.95 -15.47
C GLU A 153 -9.61 -15.79 -16.01
N THR A 154 -9.50 -14.58 -15.44
CA THR A 154 -10.10 -13.37 -16.01
C THR A 154 -9.09 -12.55 -16.83
N SER A 155 -7.86 -13.04 -16.96
CA SER A 155 -6.77 -12.38 -17.68
C SER A 155 -6.76 -12.75 -19.15
N SER A 156 -7.17 -11.81 -19.99
CA SER A 156 -6.90 -11.88 -21.44
C SER A 156 -5.66 -11.03 -21.79
N ILE A 157 -4.57 -11.12 -21.02
CA ILE A 157 -3.23 -10.54 -21.33
C ILE A 157 -3.29 -9.13 -22.00
N PHE A 158 -4.21 -8.27 -21.53
CA PHE A 158 -4.56 -6.90 -21.99
C PHE A 158 -5.29 -6.82 -23.36
N PRO A 159 -6.53 -6.25 -23.43
CA PRO A 159 -6.73 -4.80 -23.32
C PRO A 159 -8.04 -4.31 -22.63
N ALA A 160 -8.04 -3.00 -22.35
CA ALA A 160 -9.11 -2.07 -21.93
C ALA A 160 -9.96 -2.46 -20.70
N SER A 161 -9.79 -1.67 -19.64
CA SER A 161 -10.76 -1.56 -18.54
C SER A 161 -10.93 -2.85 -17.74
N LEU A 162 -9.91 -3.22 -16.94
CA LEU A 162 -10.14 -4.14 -15.83
C LEU A 162 -11.11 -3.44 -14.88
N ASN A 163 -12.42 -3.65 -15.06
CA ASN A 163 -13.41 -3.37 -14.03
C ASN A 163 -13.02 -4.24 -12.84
N VAL A 164 -12.30 -3.65 -11.88
CA VAL A 164 -12.31 -4.17 -10.51
C VAL A 164 -13.79 -4.12 -10.16
N ALA A 165 -14.41 -5.30 -10.08
CA ALA A 165 -15.85 -5.44 -10.08
C ALA A 165 -16.47 -4.47 -9.08
N LYS A 166 -17.54 -3.78 -9.48
CA LYS A 166 -18.42 -3.08 -8.55
C LYS A 166 -18.72 -4.06 -7.42
N ALA A 167 -18.25 -3.78 -6.22
CA ALA A 167 -18.50 -4.58 -5.04
C ALA A 167 -20.02 -4.81 -4.96
N GLY A 168 -20.44 -6.03 -5.27
CA GLY A 168 -21.81 -6.47 -5.13
C GLY A 168 -22.17 -6.50 -3.65
N THR A 169 -23.44 -6.28 -3.37
CA THR A 169 -24.04 -6.14 -2.04
C THR A 169 -23.58 -7.24 -1.06
N GLN A 170 -23.19 -6.78 0.14
CA GLN A 170 -22.66 -7.53 1.28
C GLN A 170 -23.41 -8.82 1.67
N PRO A 171 -22.73 -9.79 2.30
CA PRO A 171 -23.22 -10.37 3.55
C PRO A 171 -22.76 -9.50 4.74
N ASN A 172 -23.70 -9.16 5.62
CA ASN A 172 -23.43 -8.50 6.90
C ASN A 172 -22.41 -9.31 7.71
N HIS A 173 -21.14 -8.93 7.65
CA HIS A 173 -20.18 -9.24 8.71
C HIS A 173 -19.89 -7.93 9.44
N ASN A 174 -20.51 -7.80 10.60
CA ASN A 174 -20.05 -6.90 11.65
C ASN A 174 -18.69 -7.42 12.11
N ASP A 175 -17.63 -7.14 11.36
CA ASP A 175 -16.28 -7.26 11.88
C ASP A 175 -15.96 -5.91 12.52
N GLU A 176 -16.25 -5.84 13.82
CA GLU A 176 -15.85 -4.72 14.66
C GLU A 176 -14.35 -4.48 14.44
N GLY A 177 -14.02 -3.24 14.06
CA GLY A 177 -12.71 -2.79 13.62
C GLY A 177 -11.55 -3.45 14.37
N THR A 178 -10.98 -4.50 13.78
CA THR A 178 -9.70 -5.02 14.22
C THR A 178 -8.66 -4.01 13.74
N SER A 179 -8.21 -3.13 14.63
CA SER A 179 -7.04 -2.30 14.33
C SER A 179 -5.90 -3.24 13.94
N ALA A 180 -5.02 -2.82 13.03
CA ALA A 180 -3.78 -3.55 12.80
C ALA A 180 -3.12 -3.84 14.16
N ALA A 181 -2.77 -5.09 14.42
CA ALA A 181 -2.00 -5.44 15.61
C ALA A 181 -0.70 -4.62 15.63
N ALA A 182 -0.24 -4.20 16.80
CA ALA A 182 1.02 -3.47 16.92
C ALA A 182 2.17 -4.25 16.28
N TRP A 183 3.04 -3.55 15.54
CA TRP A 183 4.20 -4.17 14.89
C TRP A 183 5.11 -4.85 15.92
N VAL A 184 5.40 -6.14 15.71
CA VAL A 184 6.36 -6.89 16.52
C VAL A 184 7.71 -6.90 15.79
N LYS A 185 8.65 -6.05 16.25
CA LYS A 185 10.00 -6.03 15.71
C LYS A 185 10.82 -7.20 16.26
N ARG A 186 11.53 -7.92 15.38
CA ARG A 186 12.44 -9.02 15.72
C ARG A 186 13.76 -8.80 14.99
N ASP A 187 14.88 -9.09 15.64
CA ASP A 187 16.16 -9.19 14.94
C ASP A 187 16.21 -10.50 14.16
N LEU A 188 16.82 -10.48 12.97
CA LEU A 188 16.96 -11.67 12.14
C LEU A 188 17.80 -12.74 12.84
N ALA A 189 18.82 -12.34 13.63
CA ALA A 189 19.65 -13.26 14.39
C ALA A 189 18.82 -14.06 15.41
N ASP A 190 17.85 -13.43 16.07
CA ASP A 190 16.98 -14.09 17.06
C ASP A 190 16.06 -15.14 16.42
N LEU A 191 15.67 -14.92 15.16
CA LEU A 191 14.82 -15.83 14.40
C LEU A 191 15.58 -17.07 13.92
N ILE A 192 16.87 -16.94 13.60
CA ILE A 192 17.70 -18.04 13.07
C ILE A 192 18.35 -18.86 14.20
N ALA A 193 18.59 -18.26 15.37
CA ALA A 193 19.21 -18.91 16.52
C ALA A 193 18.41 -20.10 17.11
N HIS A 194 17.17 -20.32 16.64
CA HIS A 194 16.27 -21.39 17.08
C HIS A 194 16.04 -22.47 16.01
N THR A 195 16.89 -22.53 14.97
CA THR A 195 16.84 -23.62 13.99
C THR A 195 17.59 -24.85 14.56
N PRO A 196 16.93 -26.00 14.78
CA PRO A 196 17.57 -27.20 15.33
C PRO A 196 18.64 -27.80 14.41
#